data_AF-A0A8J4P0T3-F1
#
_entry.id   AF-A0A8J4P0T3-F1
#
_cell.length_a   1.000
_cell.length_b   1.000
_cell.length_c   1.000
_cell.angle_alpha   90.00
_cell.angle_beta   90.00
_cell.angle_gamma   90.00
#
_symmetry.space_group_name_H-M   'P 1'
#
loop_
_entity.id
_entity.type
_entity.pdbx_description
1 polymer ?
#
loop_
_entity_poly.entity_id
_entity_poly.type
_entity_poly.pdbx_seq_one_letter_code
_entity_poly.pdbx_strand_id
1 'polypeptide(L)'
;GVIEALCKYYQDENKDVRHVWLSTGVDHFHSSLGDRGWGCGYRNFQMLLSSLLQNSLYNDCLRDTTLIPSIPKIQSMIEDAWREGFDPHGASHFNNRLHGSKAWIGACEIYSLLTSLRIKCQIIDFHKPTGPMGTHPRLFEWVLRYYSTDNEGGAKVVCTSKPPIYLQHQGHSHTVVGIEEKKNKTLCLLLFDPGCPAQEMQKLLKQNSDGTSLKLLRKFVGSLKEKQYQIVAVDGVLSLEEKAARCRASQVLTSEKIP
;
A
#
# COMPACT_ATOMS: atom_id res chain seq x y z
N GLY A 1 11.95 1.65 10.54
CA GLY A 1 13.03 2.67 10.52
C GLY A 1 12.63 4.03 9.96
N VAL A 2 12.13 4.09 8.71
CA VAL A 2 11.79 5.37 8.05
C VAL A 2 10.60 6.05 8.69
N ILE A 3 9.57 5.29 9.10
CA ILE A 3 8.36 5.83 9.75
C ILE A 3 8.72 6.55 11.07
N GLU A 4 9.64 5.98 11.84
CA GLU A 4 10.13 6.52 13.09
C GLU A 4 10.95 7.79 12.87
N ALA A 5 11.74 7.84 11.80
CA ALA A 5 12.45 9.05 11.39
C ALA A 5 11.47 10.16 10.95
N LEU A 6 10.41 9.82 10.21
CA LEU A 6 9.34 10.75 9.84
C LEU A 6 8.61 11.28 11.07
N CYS A 7 8.30 10.41 12.04
CA CYS A 7 7.66 10.80 13.29
C CYS A 7 8.46 11.90 14.01
N LYS A 8 9.77 11.67 14.21
CA LYS A 8 10.69 12.65 14.82
C LYS A 8 10.73 13.95 14.02
N TYR A 9 10.90 13.85 12.70
CA TYR A 9 10.93 15.03 11.82
C TYR A 9 9.66 15.91 11.97
N TYR A 10 8.48 15.30 12.02
CA TYR A 10 7.23 16.06 12.13
C TYR A 10 6.98 16.64 13.52
N GLN A 11 7.53 16.02 14.57
CA GLN A 11 7.51 16.56 15.94
C GLN A 11 8.36 17.83 16.00
N ASP A 12 9.56 17.82 15.42
CA ASP A 12 10.57 18.85 15.66
C ASP A 12 10.53 20.02 14.66
N GLU A 13 10.32 19.77 13.36
CA GLU A 13 10.80 20.72 12.33
C GLU A 13 9.75 21.30 11.37
N ASN A 14 8.52 20.78 11.34
CA ASN A 14 7.58 21.19 10.27
C ASN A 14 6.51 22.21 10.71
N LYS A 15 6.66 23.47 10.26
CA LYS A 15 5.71 24.56 10.55
C LYS A 15 4.47 24.61 9.66
N ASP A 16 4.45 23.96 8.50
CA ASP A 16 3.36 24.10 7.51
C ASP A 16 2.36 22.93 7.52
N VAL A 17 2.70 21.86 8.23
CA VAL A 17 1.81 20.71 8.46
C VAL A 17 0.94 20.97 9.70
N ARG A 18 -0.38 20.87 9.54
CA ARG A 18 -1.36 20.96 10.62
C ARG A 18 -1.49 19.63 11.34
N HIS A 19 -1.72 18.55 10.58
CA HIS A 19 -1.75 17.18 11.07
C HIS A 19 -1.02 16.27 10.10
N VAL A 20 -0.40 15.21 10.62
CA VAL A 20 0.13 14.11 9.82
C VAL A 20 -0.24 12.80 10.49
N TRP A 21 -0.71 11.86 9.68
CA TRP A 21 -0.97 10.50 10.09
C TRP A 21 -0.04 9.57 9.33
N LEU A 22 0.67 8.73 10.06
CA LEU A 22 1.59 7.73 9.54
C LEU A 22 1.01 6.34 9.78
N SER A 23 1.26 5.41 8.86
CA SER A 23 1.05 3.98 9.09
C SER A 23 1.88 3.49 10.28
N THR A 24 1.60 2.27 10.72
CA THR A 24 2.53 1.53 11.55
C THR A 24 3.87 1.30 10.81
N GLY A 25 4.86 0.70 11.49
CA GLY A 25 6.20 0.45 10.95
C GLY A 25 6.15 -0.22 9.56
N VAL A 26 6.95 0.28 8.62
CA VAL A 26 7.08 -0.24 7.26
C VAL A 26 8.55 -0.26 6.86
N ASP A 27 9.02 -1.40 6.36
CA ASP A 27 10.31 -1.52 5.70
C ASP A 27 10.16 -1.22 4.22
N HIS A 28 11.11 -0.46 3.67
CA HIS A 28 11.14 -0.13 2.25
C HIS A 28 11.84 -1.23 1.46
N PHE A 29 11.21 -1.69 0.37
CA PHE A 29 11.79 -2.65 -0.56
C PHE A 29 11.86 -2.03 -1.95
N HIS A 30 13.07 -1.96 -2.51
CA HIS A 30 13.29 -1.50 -3.87
C HIS A 30 13.58 -2.65 -4.84
N SER A 31 13.43 -2.38 -6.13
CA SER A 31 13.72 -3.34 -7.18
C SER A 31 15.20 -3.68 -7.23
N SER A 32 15.52 -4.97 -7.34
CA SER A 32 16.87 -5.47 -7.62
C SER A 32 17.09 -5.57 -9.13
N LEU A 33 18.27 -6.03 -9.56
CA LEU A 33 18.55 -6.28 -10.97
C LEU A 33 17.58 -7.31 -11.61
N GLY A 34 17.10 -8.28 -10.83
CA GLY A 34 16.21 -9.34 -11.34
C GLY A 34 14.79 -8.86 -11.65
N ASP A 35 14.33 -7.82 -10.97
CA ASP A 35 12.94 -7.36 -11.00
C ASP A 35 12.75 -5.91 -11.45
N ARG A 36 13.84 -5.19 -11.75
CA ARG A 36 13.78 -3.83 -12.27
C ARG A 36 12.92 -3.76 -13.54
N GLY A 37 11.95 -2.86 -13.53
CA GLY A 37 11.04 -2.62 -14.66
C GLY A 37 9.75 -3.44 -14.64
N TRP A 38 9.53 -4.32 -13.66
CA TRP A 38 8.29 -5.11 -13.57
C TRP A 38 7.89 -5.53 -12.14
N GLY A 39 8.84 -5.48 -11.19
CA GLY A 39 8.66 -5.99 -9.83
C GLY A 39 7.83 -5.13 -8.88
N CYS A 40 7.33 -3.97 -9.31
CA CYS A 40 6.75 -2.97 -8.40
C CYS A 40 5.59 -3.53 -7.56
N GLY A 41 4.66 -4.28 -8.16
CA GLY A 41 3.54 -4.87 -7.43
C GLY A 41 3.99 -5.82 -6.31
N TYR A 42 5.00 -6.66 -6.58
CA TYR A 42 5.56 -7.59 -5.59
C TYR A 42 6.33 -6.85 -4.49
N ARG A 43 7.07 -5.79 -4.83
CA ARG A 43 7.79 -4.98 -3.83
C ARG A 43 6.84 -4.21 -2.92
N ASN A 44 5.75 -3.66 -3.46
CA ASN A 44 4.71 -3.04 -2.65
C ASN A 44 3.99 -4.05 -1.74
N PHE A 45 3.80 -5.30 -2.20
CA PHE A 45 3.35 -6.38 -1.31
C PHE A 45 4.36 -6.66 -0.18
N GLN A 46 5.67 -6.72 -0.47
CA GLN A 46 6.69 -6.89 0.58
C GLN A 46 6.65 -5.75 1.61
N MET A 47 6.50 -4.50 1.16
CA MET A 47 6.35 -3.35 2.05
C MET A 47 5.10 -3.48 2.93
N LEU A 48 3.95 -3.79 2.34
CA LEU A 48 2.72 -4.04 3.09
C LEU A 48 2.87 -5.18 4.11
N LEU A 49 3.38 -6.33 3.68
CA LEU A 49 3.57 -7.49 4.54
C LEU A 49 4.55 -7.22 5.69
N SER A 50 5.62 -6.44 5.46
CA SER A 50 6.55 -6.04 6.54
C SER A 50 5.86 -5.33 7.69
N SER A 51 4.81 -4.58 7.37
CA SER A 51 3.98 -3.89 8.35
C SER A 51 3.06 -4.84 9.10
N LEU A 52 2.45 -5.79 8.38
CA LEU A 52 1.56 -6.80 8.98
C LEU A 52 2.32 -7.74 9.92
N LEU A 53 3.55 -8.13 9.58
CA LEU A 53 4.39 -8.99 10.42
C LEU A 53 4.81 -8.35 11.74
N GLN A 54 4.76 -7.01 11.84
CA GLN A 54 5.04 -6.28 13.08
C GLN A 54 3.79 -6.09 13.94
N ASN A 55 2.61 -6.44 13.45
CA ASN A 55 1.33 -6.23 14.12
C ASN A 55 0.76 -7.57 14.63
N SER A 56 0.67 -7.70 15.95
CA SER A 56 0.26 -8.92 16.63
C SER A 56 -1.14 -9.42 16.25
N LEU A 57 -2.01 -8.56 15.71
CA LEU A 57 -3.32 -8.93 15.17
C LEU A 57 -3.23 -10.01 14.08
N TYR A 58 -2.14 -10.01 13.29
CA TYR A 58 -1.98 -10.91 12.15
C TYR A 58 -1.14 -12.15 12.44
N ASN A 59 -0.68 -12.34 13.69
CA ASN A 59 0.23 -13.44 14.03
C ASN A 59 -0.36 -14.83 13.74
N ASP A 60 -1.65 -15.05 14.01
CA ASP A 60 -2.30 -16.36 13.74
C ASP A 60 -2.33 -16.66 12.23
N CYS A 61 -2.74 -15.69 11.42
CA CYS A 61 -2.89 -15.89 9.99
C CYS A 61 -1.55 -15.88 9.23
N LEU A 62 -0.51 -15.26 9.79
CA LEU A 62 0.84 -15.19 9.22
C LEU A 62 1.85 -16.13 9.89
N ARG A 63 1.41 -17.06 10.74
CA ARG A 63 2.30 -17.99 11.49
C ARG A 63 3.29 -18.75 10.59
N ASP A 64 2.87 -19.09 9.36
CA ASP A 64 3.66 -19.85 8.38
C ASP A 64 4.49 -18.93 7.46
N THR A 65 4.36 -17.60 7.63
CA THR A 65 5.09 -16.56 6.87
C THR A 65 5.84 -15.67 7.85
N THR A 66 6.92 -16.18 8.45
CA THR A 66 7.71 -15.43 9.45
C THR A 66 8.71 -14.45 8.84
N LEU A 67 8.97 -14.56 7.53
CA LEU A 67 9.93 -13.75 6.78
C LEU A 67 9.28 -13.17 5.52
N ILE A 68 9.85 -12.08 5.02
CA ILE A 68 9.44 -11.48 3.75
C ILE A 68 9.80 -12.44 2.60
N PRO A 69 8.81 -12.93 1.82
CA PRO A 69 9.05 -13.85 0.72
C PRO A 69 9.75 -13.16 -0.44
N SER A 70 10.60 -13.90 -1.16
CA SER A 70 11.18 -13.45 -2.44
C SER A 70 10.10 -13.31 -3.52
N ILE A 71 10.38 -12.57 -4.60
CA ILE A 71 9.42 -12.41 -5.71
C ILE A 71 8.97 -13.77 -6.29
N PRO A 72 9.86 -14.73 -6.60
CA PRO A 72 9.42 -16.05 -7.04
C PRO A 72 8.49 -16.75 -6.05
N LYS A 73 8.73 -16.60 -4.73
CA LYS A 73 7.83 -17.16 -3.72
C LYS A 73 6.48 -16.44 -3.71
N ILE A 74 6.44 -15.11 -3.85
CA ILE A 74 5.18 -14.36 -3.97
C ILE A 74 4.39 -14.82 -5.21
N GLN A 75 5.07 -15.02 -6.35
CA GLN A 75 4.45 -15.56 -7.56
C GLN A 75 3.78 -16.91 -7.28
N SER A 76 4.48 -17.83 -6.62
CA SER A 76 3.90 -19.12 -6.23
C SER A 76 2.75 -18.98 -5.23
N MET A 77 2.82 -18.04 -4.27
CA MET A 77 1.71 -17.83 -3.32
C MET A 77 0.45 -17.28 -4.01
N ILE A 78 0.60 -16.48 -5.05
CA ILE A 78 -0.53 -16.03 -5.88
C ILE A 78 -1.11 -17.23 -6.67
N GLU A 79 -0.25 -18.05 -7.26
CA GLU A 79 -0.68 -19.29 -7.92
C GLU A 79 -1.38 -20.26 -6.95
N ASP A 80 -0.92 -20.34 -5.69
CA ASP A 80 -1.57 -21.11 -4.63
C ASP A 80 -2.97 -20.58 -4.36
N ALA A 81 -3.14 -19.26 -4.27
CA ALA A 81 -4.46 -18.63 -4.12
C ALA A 81 -5.38 -18.95 -5.30
N TRP A 82 -4.87 -18.91 -6.54
CA TRP A 82 -5.65 -19.30 -7.71
C TRP A 82 -6.06 -20.78 -7.68
N ARG A 83 -5.17 -21.67 -7.24
CA ARG A 83 -5.48 -23.10 -7.06
C ARG A 83 -6.51 -23.34 -5.95
N GLU A 84 -6.57 -22.50 -4.93
CA GLU A 84 -7.63 -22.49 -3.93
C GLU A 84 -8.98 -21.98 -4.46
N GLY A 85 -9.00 -21.38 -5.66
CA GLY A 85 -10.20 -20.89 -6.33
C GLY A 85 -10.37 -19.37 -6.30
N PHE A 86 -9.37 -18.60 -5.90
CA PHE A 86 -9.45 -17.14 -5.98
C PHE A 86 -9.29 -16.65 -7.42
N ASP A 87 -10.14 -15.70 -7.84
CA ASP A 87 -10.04 -14.95 -9.11
C ASP A 87 -9.61 -15.78 -10.34
N PRO A 88 -10.42 -16.76 -10.79
CA PRO A 88 -10.08 -17.58 -11.95
C PRO A 88 -9.94 -16.78 -13.25
N HIS A 89 -10.60 -15.63 -13.35
CA HIS A 89 -10.45 -14.72 -14.50
C HIS A 89 -9.07 -14.05 -14.51
N GLY A 90 -8.62 -13.53 -13.36
CA GLY A 90 -7.25 -13.04 -13.17
C GLY A 90 -6.23 -14.14 -13.43
N ALA A 91 -6.43 -15.34 -12.88
CA ALA A 91 -5.56 -16.49 -13.15
C ALA A 91 -5.46 -16.79 -14.66
N SER A 92 -6.60 -16.85 -15.37
CA SER A 92 -6.63 -17.09 -16.81
C SER A 92 -5.93 -15.99 -17.61
N HIS A 93 -6.00 -14.72 -17.18
CA HIS A 93 -5.27 -13.61 -17.82
C HIS A 93 -3.76 -13.86 -17.85
N PHE A 94 -3.22 -14.48 -16.80
CA PHE A 94 -1.81 -14.85 -16.68
C PHE A 94 -1.50 -16.28 -17.16
N ASN A 95 -2.38 -16.92 -17.93
CA ASN A 95 -2.25 -18.32 -18.33
C ASN A 95 -2.01 -19.26 -17.12
N ASN A 96 -2.60 -18.92 -15.97
CA ASN A 96 -2.47 -19.62 -14.69
C ASN A 96 -1.02 -19.76 -14.19
N ARG A 97 -0.12 -18.86 -14.60
CA ARG A 97 1.30 -18.95 -14.24
C ARG A 97 1.98 -17.58 -14.12
N LEU A 98 2.52 -17.30 -12.95
CA LEU A 98 3.43 -16.19 -12.68
C LEU A 98 4.87 -16.66 -12.49
N HIS A 99 5.09 -17.81 -11.87
CA HIS A 99 6.42 -18.28 -11.49
C HIS A 99 7.33 -18.43 -12.72
N GLY A 100 8.50 -17.79 -12.66
CA GLY A 100 9.45 -17.75 -13.77
C GLY A 100 9.09 -16.79 -14.90
N SER A 101 8.05 -15.96 -14.72
CA SER A 101 7.72 -14.85 -15.62
C SER A 101 8.17 -13.50 -15.03
N LYS A 102 8.09 -12.46 -15.86
CA LYS A 102 8.23 -11.05 -15.45
C LYS A 102 6.87 -10.33 -15.47
N ALA A 103 5.80 -11.06 -15.21
CA ALA A 103 4.45 -10.56 -15.28
C ALA A 103 4.20 -9.43 -14.28
N TRP A 104 3.57 -8.36 -14.76
CA TRP A 104 3.11 -7.26 -13.95
C TRP A 104 1.82 -7.68 -13.25
N ILE A 105 1.76 -7.47 -11.95
CA ILE A 105 0.57 -7.74 -11.13
C ILE A 105 -0.04 -6.44 -10.64
N GLY A 106 -1.32 -6.47 -10.30
CA GLY A 106 -2.06 -5.33 -9.78
C GLY A 106 -2.83 -5.63 -8.50
N ALA A 107 -3.81 -4.78 -8.20
CA ALA A 107 -4.62 -4.87 -7.00
C ALA A 107 -5.37 -6.21 -6.84
N CYS A 108 -5.78 -6.84 -7.95
CA CYS A 108 -6.50 -8.12 -7.94
C CYS A 108 -5.64 -9.29 -7.41
N GLU A 109 -4.41 -9.41 -7.88
CA GLU A 109 -3.48 -10.44 -7.37
C GLU A 109 -3.12 -10.19 -5.91
N ILE A 110 -2.91 -8.93 -5.52
CA ILE A 110 -2.64 -8.56 -4.13
C ILE A 110 -3.83 -8.89 -3.22
N TYR A 111 -5.05 -8.58 -3.65
CA TYR A 111 -6.27 -8.93 -2.92
C TYR A 111 -6.42 -10.44 -2.77
N SER A 112 -6.23 -11.20 -3.85
CA SER A 112 -6.35 -12.67 -3.84
C SER A 112 -5.33 -13.30 -2.90
N LEU A 113 -4.08 -12.81 -2.94
CA LEU A 113 -3.00 -13.26 -2.06
C LEU A 113 -3.28 -12.94 -0.58
N LEU A 114 -3.66 -11.70 -0.25
CA LEU A 114 -3.96 -11.34 1.14
C LEU A 114 -5.14 -12.13 1.67
N THR A 115 -6.19 -12.28 0.86
CA THR A 115 -7.41 -12.99 1.26
C THR A 115 -7.15 -14.49 1.45
N SER A 116 -6.32 -15.11 0.62
CA SER A 116 -5.92 -16.52 0.82
C SER A 116 -5.15 -16.73 2.13
N LEU A 117 -4.39 -15.72 2.56
CA LEU A 117 -3.71 -15.67 3.86
C LEU A 117 -4.64 -15.29 5.03
N ARG A 118 -5.96 -15.27 4.85
CA ARG A 118 -6.95 -14.83 5.86
C ARG A 118 -6.79 -13.36 6.30
N ILE A 119 -6.18 -12.52 5.48
CA ILE A 119 -6.10 -11.08 5.73
C ILE A 119 -7.33 -10.41 5.11
N LYS A 120 -8.10 -9.71 5.95
CA LYS A 120 -9.25 -8.93 5.51
C LYS A 120 -8.73 -7.66 4.84
N CYS A 121 -9.07 -7.49 3.58
CA CYS A 121 -8.70 -6.33 2.79
C CYS A 121 -9.78 -5.99 1.76
N GLN A 122 -9.69 -4.86 1.10
CA GLN A 122 -10.63 -4.46 0.06
C GLN A 122 -9.94 -3.68 -1.05
N ILE A 123 -10.46 -3.83 -2.27
CA ILE A 123 -10.07 -3.01 -3.42
C ILE A 123 -11.06 -1.85 -3.53
N ILE A 124 -10.54 -0.63 -3.59
CA ILE A 124 -11.31 0.57 -3.95
C ILE A 124 -10.78 1.11 -5.27
N ASP A 125 -11.69 1.31 -6.23
CA ASP A 125 -11.38 1.68 -7.61
C ASP A 125 -11.81 3.13 -7.92
N PHE A 126 -10.84 4.02 -7.92
CA PHE A 126 -10.95 5.39 -8.38
C PHE A 126 -10.85 5.43 -9.91
N HIS A 127 -11.90 4.94 -10.58
CA HIS A 127 -11.90 4.64 -12.01
C HIS A 127 -11.87 5.87 -12.94
N LYS A 128 -12.03 7.08 -12.39
CA LYS A 128 -11.90 8.35 -13.13
C LYS A 128 -11.51 9.49 -12.19
N PRO A 129 -10.89 10.58 -12.70
CA PRO A 129 -10.61 11.77 -11.90
C PRO A 129 -11.88 12.38 -11.30
N THR A 130 -11.74 12.95 -10.11
CA THR A 130 -12.85 13.54 -9.33
C THR A 130 -12.69 15.02 -9.04
N GLY A 131 -11.63 15.64 -9.55
CA GLY A 131 -11.32 17.05 -9.34
C GLY A 131 -10.82 17.75 -10.61
N PRO A 132 -10.59 19.08 -10.52
CA PRO A 132 -10.13 19.89 -11.64
C PRO A 132 -8.81 19.36 -12.23
N MET A 133 -8.59 19.60 -13.53
CA MET A 133 -7.34 19.26 -14.22
C MET A 133 -6.92 17.78 -14.09
N GLY A 134 -7.88 16.87 -13.98
CA GLY A 134 -7.62 15.43 -13.88
C GLY A 134 -7.12 14.97 -12.52
N THR A 135 -7.38 15.72 -11.45
CA THR A 135 -6.97 15.35 -10.09
C THR A 135 -7.93 14.39 -9.40
N HIS A 136 -7.48 13.75 -8.32
CA HIS A 136 -8.23 12.73 -7.56
C HIS A 136 -8.46 13.12 -6.09
N PRO A 137 -9.21 14.19 -5.77
CA PRO A 137 -9.49 14.56 -4.38
C PRO A 137 -10.16 13.44 -3.57
N ARG A 138 -11.04 12.63 -4.17
CA ARG A 138 -11.70 11.51 -3.47
C ARG A 138 -10.74 10.43 -3.00
N LEU A 139 -9.65 10.18 -3.73
CA LEU A 139 -8.58 9.28 -3.28
C LEU A 139 -7.92 9.83 -2.02
N PHE A 140 -7.58 11.12 -2.01
CA PHE A 140 -6.93 11.75 -0.85
C PHE A 140 -7.85 11.81 0.37
N GLU A 141 -9.14 12.11 0.17
CA GLU A 141 -10.15 12.09 1.22
C GLU A 141 -10.36 10.68 1.80
N TRP A 142 -10.38 9.65 0.94
CA TRP A 142 -10.48 8.26 1.39
C TRP A 142 -9.28 7.87 2.25
N VAL A 143 -8.06 8.19 1.80
CA VAL A 143 -6.83 7.91 2.57
C VAL A 143 -6.80 8.71 3.88
N LEU A 144 -7.26 9.97 3.87
CA LEU A 144 -7.39 10.77 5.08
C LEU A 144 -8.32 10.07 6.07
N ARG A 145 -9.50 9.62 5.63
CA ARG A 145 -10.46 8.91 6.48
C ARG A 145 -9.85 7.62 7.04
N TYR A 146 -9.18 6.84 6.19
CA TYR A 146 -8.51 5.61 6.60
C TYR A 146 -7.55 5.89 7.76
N TYR A 147 -6.65 6.86 7.67
CA TYR A 147 -5.66 7.10 8.72
C TYR A 147 -6.15 7.93 9.92
N SER A 148 -7.13 8.82 9.73
CA SER A 148 -7.57 9.74 10.79
C SER A 148 -8.57 9.14 11.78
N THR A 149 -9.09 7.93 11.51
CA THR A 149 -10.13 7.28 12.33
C THR A 149 -9.74 7.14 13.81
N ASP A 150 -8.45 6.97 14.12
CA ASP A 150 -7.98 6.71 15.49
C ASP A 150 -7.53 7.99 16.23
N ASN A 151 -7.71 9.19 15.65
CA ASN A 151 -7.20 10.45 16.19
C ASN A 151 -8.19 11.16 17.13
N GLU A 152 -8.48 10.55 18.28
CA GLU A 152 -9.35 11.15 19.31
C GLU A 152 -8.70 12.35 20.04
N GLY A 153 -7.35 12.44 20.03
CA GLY A 153 -6.58 13.38 20.84
C GLY A 153 -6.13 14.68 20.16
N GLY A 154 -6.47 14.90 18.88
CA GLY A 154 -6.10 16.13 18.16
C GLY A 154 -4.59 16.37 17.99
N ALA A 155 -3.77 15.33 18.13
CA ALA A 155 -2.31 15.45 18.05
C ALA A 155 -1.86 15.89 16.64
N LYS A 156 -0.76 16.65 16.59
CA LYS A 156 -0.14 17.08 15.33
C LYS A 156 0.41 15.88 14.53
N VAL A 157 1.05 14.94 15.22
CA VAL A 157 1.70 13.77 14.62
C VAL A 157 1.04 12.52 15.21
N VAL A 158 0.45 11.69 14.36
CA VAL A 158 -0.25 10.46 14.76
C VAL A 158 0.42 9.27 14.08
N CYS A 159 1.10 8.44 14.85
CA CYS A 159 1.55 7.13 14.39
C CYS A 159 0.45 6.12 14.68
N THR A 160 -0.25 5.69 13.63
CA THR A 160 -1.40 4.78 13.74
C THR A 160 -0.94 3.33 13.86
N SER A 161 -1.84 2.44 14.28
CA SER A 161 -1.64 0.98 14.18
C SER A 161 -2.00 0.42 12.80
N LYS A 162 -2.47 1.28 11.88
CA LYS A 162 -3.00 0.87 10.58
C LYS A 162 -1.86 0.50 9.62
N PRO A 163 -2.02 -0.60 8.85
CA PRO A 163 -1.07 -0.94 7.79
C PRO A 163 -1.01 0.13 6.69
N PRO A 164 0.07 0.19 5.90
CA PRO A 164 0.12 1.03 4.72
C PRO A 164 -0.89 0.58 3.65
N ILE A 165 -1.13 1.42 2.65
CA ILE A 165 -2.08 1.13 1.56
C ILE A 165 -1.30 0.85 0.28
N TYR A 166 -1.61 -0.25 -0.39
CA TYR A 166 -1.12 -0.50 -1.75
C TYR A 166 -1.84 0.42 -2.73
N LEU A 167 -1.13 1.12 -3.61
CA LEU A 167 -1.69 2.04 -4.60
C LEU A 167 -1.24 1.63 -6.01
N GLN A 168 -2.19 1.30 -6.87
CA GLN A 168 -1.98 0.98 -8.28
C GLN A 168 -2.40 2.15 -9.16
N HIS A 169 -1.66 2.38 -10.24
CA HIS A 169 -2.16 3.02 -11.45
C HIS A 169 -1.65 2.25 -12.67
N GLN A 170 -2.15 2.56 -13.87
CA GLN A 170 -1.61 1.92 -15.07
C GLN A 170 -0.11 2.25 -15.20
N GLY A 171 0.74 1.24 -15.32
CA GLY A 171 2.19 1.47 -15.43
C GLY A 171 3.01 1.11 -14.19
N HIS A 172 2.47 1.29 -12.98
CA HIS A 172 3.28 1.23 -11.76
C HIS A 172 2.42 1.13 -10.49
N SER A 173 3.06 0.80 -9.37
CA SER A 173 2.43 0.82 -8.05
C SER A 173 3.34 1.41 -6.98
N HIS A 174 2.72 1.91 -5.92
CA HIS A 174 3.35 2.55 -4.76
C HIS A 174 2.73 2.04 -3.46
N THR A 175 3.36 2.39 -2.35
CA THR A 175 2.83 2.13 -1.01
C THR A 175 2.59 3.45 -0.30
N VAL A 176 1.34 3.76 0.06
CA VAL A 176 0.99 4.94 0.86
C VAL A 176 1.27 4.65 2.33
N VAL A 177 2.21 5.38 2.91
CA VAL A 177 2.64 5.22 4.31
C VAL A 177 2.15 6.34 5.24
N GLY A 178 1.36 7.26 4.71
CA GLY A 178 0.76 8.33 5.50
C GLY A 178 0.18 9.45 4.65
N ILE A 179 -0.38 10.43 5.34
CA ILE A 179 -0.99 11.60 4.75
C ILE A 179 -0.79 12.82 5.65
N GLU A 180 -0.45 13.95 5.03
CA GLU A 180 -0.37 15.26 5.67
C GLU A 180 -1.63 16.07 5.34
N GLU A 181 -2.17 16.74 6.35
CA GLU A 181 -3.04 17.91 6.18
C GLU A 181 -2.21 19.17 6.45
N LYS A 182 -2.06 20.02 5.44
CA LYS A 182 -1.37 21.31 5.56
C LYS A 182 -2.24 22.34 6.28
N LYS A 183 -1.63 23.41 6.79
CA LYS A 183 -2.37 24.51 7.43
C LYS A 183 -3.40 25.17 6.52
N ASN A 184 -3.11 25.24 5.22
CA ASN A 184 -4.02 25.73 4.19
C ASN A 184 -5.09 24.69 3.75
N LYS A 185 -5.26 23.59 4.52
CA LYS A 185 -6.22 22.51 4.26
C LYS A 185 -5.96 21.64 3.03
N THR A 186 -4.84 21.82 2.35
CA THR A 186 -4.44 20.91 1.27
C THR A 186 -3.90 19.59 1.82
N LEU A 187 -4.12 18.51 1.07
CA LEU A 187 -3.66 17.17 1.42
C LEU A 187 -2.42 16.76 0.62
N CYS A 188 -1.54 16.01 1.26
CA CYS A 188 -0.33 15.47 0.65
C CYS A 188 -0.13 14.01 1.08
N LEU A 189 -0.06 13.08 0.14
CA LEU A 189 0.26 11.69 0.42
C LEU A 189 1.76 11.53 0.66
N LEU A 190 2.12 10.59 1.53
CA LEU A 190 3.49 10.13 1.70
C LEU A 190 3.60 8.74 1.06
N LEU A 191 4.34 8.64 -0.04
CA LEU A 191 4.47 7.41 -0.83
C LEU A 191 5.88 6.84 -0.75
N PHE A 192 5.96 5.53 -0.55
CA PHE A 192 7.13 4.73 -0.85
C PHE A 192 7.05 4.21 -2.29
N ASP A 193 8.14 4.39 -3.03
CA ASP A 193 8.28 3.93 -4.41
C ASP A 193 9.32 2.80 -4.46
N PRO A 194 8.98 1.60 -4.97
CA PRO A 194 9.96 0.51 -5.12
C PRO A 194 11.02 0.79 -6.20
N GLY A 195 10.88 1.88 -6.97
CA GLY A 195 11.92 2.41 -7.85
C GLY A 195 12.95 3.28 -7.13
N CYS A 196 12.70 3.69 -5.88
CA CYS A 196 13.61 4.52 -5.09
C CYS A 196 14.80 3.67 -4.57
N PRO A 197 16.06 4.00 -4.89
CA PRO A 197 17.20 3.26 -4.37
C PRO A 197 17.37 3.40 -2.85
N ALA A 198 17.96 2.39 -2.21
CA ALA A 198 18.21 2.41 -0.76
C ALA A 198 19.00 3.66 -0.30
N GLN A 199 19.93 4.15 -1.11
CA GLN A 199 20.74 5.34 -0.79
C GLN A 199 19.89 6.60 -0.64
N GLU A 200 18.83 6.75 -1.44
CA GLU A 200 17.89 7.87 -1.33
C GLU A 200 17.03 7.74 -0.07
N MET A 201 16.55 6.52 0.22
CA MET A 201 15.80 6.26 1.46
C MET A 201 16.64 6.48 2.71
N GLN A 202 17.93 6.15 2.69
CA GLN A 202 18.85 6.39 3.80
C GLN A 202 19.03 7.88 4.13
N LYS A 203 18.83 8.79 3.16
CA LYS A 203 18.89 10.24 3.43
C LYS A 203 17.79 10.68 4.40
N LEU A 204 16.65 9.99 4.42
CA LEU A 204 15.54 10.26 5.34
C LEU A 204 15.87 9.89 6.80
N LEU A 205 16.88 9.05 7.01
CA LEU A 205 17.29 8.61 8.36
C LEU A 205 18.29 9.59 9.00
N LYS A 206 18.80 10.57 8.24
CA LYS A 206 19.78 11.55 8.74
C LYS A 206 19.03 12.66 9.51
N GLN A 207 19.50 12.96 10.72
CA GLN A 207 18.82 13.84 11.68
C GLN A 207 18.68 15.31 11.23
N ASN A 208 19.51 15.78 10.28
CA ASN A 208 19.49 17.16 9.78
C ASN A 208 18.99 17.23 8.33
N SER A 209 17.85 16.61 8.06
CA SER A 209 17.21 16.67 6.75
C SER A 209 16.51 18.04 6.61
N ASP A 210 17.07 18.92 5.78
CA ASP A 210 16.51 20.21 5.31
C ASP A 210 15.11 20.13 4.64
N GLY A 211 14.44 18.97 4.73
CA GLY A 211 13.16 18.66 4.12
C GLY A 211 13.26 18.40 2.62
N THR A 212 14.44 18.51 2.00
CA THR A 212 14.63 18.27 0.56
C THR A 212 14.39 16.79 0.24
N SER A 213 14.84 15.88 1.10
CA SER A 213 14.64 14.42 0.94
C SER A 213 13.15 14.02 1.00
N LEU A 214 12.30 14.78 1.70
CA LEU A 214 10.86 14.53 1.79
C LEU A 214 10.13 14.79 0.48
N LYS A 215 10.71 15.56 -0.45
CA LYS A 215 10.12 15.81 -1.77
C LYS A 215 9.95 14.50 -2.56
N LEU A 216 10.77 13.50 -2.28
CA LEU A 216 10.67 12.17 -2.90
C LEU A 216 9.39 11.44 -2.47
N LEU A 217 9.02 11.59 -1.19
CA LEU A 217 7.84 10.94 -0.60
C LEU A 217 6.54 11.69 -0.87
N ARG A 218 6.59 13.02 -0.82
CA ARG A 218 5.40 13.88 -0.87
C ARG A 218 4.78 13.91 -2.26
N LYS A 219 3.52 13.50 -2.34
CA LYS A 219 2.68 13.65 -3.53
C LYS A 219 1.43 14.46 -3.21
N PHE A 220 1.36 15.65 -3.78
CA PHE A 220 0.21 16.54 -3.67
C PHE A 220 -0.88 16.13 -4.66
N VAL A 221 -2.11 16.56 -4.42
CA VAL A 221 -3.28 16.32 -5.29
C VAL A 221 -2.97 16.61 -6.77
N GLY A 222 -2.24 17.69 -7.06
CA GLY A 222 -1.85 18.07 -8.42
C GLY A 222 -0.85 17.15 -9.11
N SER A 223 -0.25 16.19 -8.41
CA SER A 223 0.75 15.24 -8.94
C SER A 223 0.19 13.86 -9.29
N LEU A 224 -1.01 13.52 -8.80
CA LEU A 224 -1.68 12.25 -9.11
C LEU A 224 -2.78 12.52 -10.15
N LYS A 225 -2.45 12.29 -11.42
CA LYS A 225 -3.28 12.62 -12.59
C LYS A 225 -3.52 11.45 -13.55
N GLU A 226 -3.14 10.24 -13.15
CA GLU A 226 -3.46 9.06 -13.97
C GLU A 226 -4.97 8.89 -14.11
N LYS A 227 -5.40 8.27 -15.20
CA LYS A 227 -6.83 8.13 -15.51
C LYS A 227 -7.59 7.36 -14.42
N GLN A 228 -6.92 6.40 -13.78
CA GLN A 228 -7.50 5.51 -12.79
C GLN A 228 -6.46 5.16 -11.74
N TYR A 229 -6.91 5.06 -10.49
CA TYR A 229 -6.15 4.51 -9.38
C TYR A 229 -6.96 3.40 -8.71
N GLN A 230 -6.30 2.36 -8.26
CA GLN A 230 -6.89 1.36 -7.37
C GLN A 230 -6.07 1.29 -6.10
N ILE A 231 -6.72 1.10 -4.96
CA ILE A 231 -6.01 0.84 -3.71
C ILE A 231 -6.40 -0.52 -3.15
N VAL A 232 -5.47 -1.17 -2.44
CA VAL A 232 -5.77 -2.30 -1.56
C VAL A 232 -5.47 -1.88 -0.13
N ALA A 233 -6.52 -1.85 0.70
CA ALA A 233 -6.42 -1.49 2.10
C ALA A 233 -6.75 -2.68 2.99
N VAL A 234 -5.93 -2.93 4.00
CA VAL A 234 -6.11 -4.00 4.99
C VAL A 234 -6.92 -3.46 6.16
N ASP A 235 -7.95 -4.20 6.57
CA ASP A 235 -8.89 -3.79 7.62
C ASP A 235 -9.14 -4.88 8.68
N GLY A 236 -8.30 -5.91 8.74
CA GLY A 236 -8.29 -6.90 9.82
C GLY A 236 -8.00 -8.33 9.36
N VAL A 237 -8.55 -9.30 10.07
CA VAL A 237 -8.37 -10.74 9.81
C VAL A 237 -9.71 -11.40 9.47
N LEU A 238 -9.65 -12.49 8.73
CA LEU A 238 -10.79 -13.29 8.32
C LEU A 238 -10.87 -14.59 9.14
N SER A 239 -12.08 -14.95 9.53
CA SER A 239 -12.43 -16.33 9.83
C SER A 239 -12.30 -17.21 8.57
N LEU A 240 -12.24 -18.53 8.75
CA LEU A 240 -12.22 -19.46 7.63
C LEU A 240 -13.50 -19.38 6.78
N GLU A 241 -14.64 -19.10 7.43
CA GLU A 241 -15.91 -18.91 6.74
C GLU A 241 -15.91 -17.65 5.87
N GLU A 242 -15.42 -16.53 6.39
CA GLU A 242 -15.31 -15.29 5.61
C GLU A 242 -14.29 -15.42 4.47
N LYS A 243 -13.16 -16.12 4.69
CA LYS A 243 -12.21 -16.47 3.61
C LYS A 243 -12.92 -17.26 2.51
N ALA A 244 -13.68 -18.30 2.86
CA ALA A 244 -14.41 -19.12 1.90
C ALA A 244 -15.48 -18.31 1.16
N ALA A 245 -16.20 -17.42 1.85
CA ALA A 245 -17.17 -16.52 1.24
C ALA A 245 -16.52 -15.58 0.23
N ARG A 246 -15.36 -15.00 0.57
CA ARG A 246 -14.59 -14.12 -0.33
C ARG A 246 -13.98 -14.87 -1.51
N CYS A 247 -13.55 -16.11 -1.32
CA CYS A 247 -13.11 -16.99 -2.41
C CYS A 247 -14.25 -17.19 -3.42
N ARG A 248 -15.46 -17.55 -2.95
CA ARG A 248 -16.65 -17.66 -3.82
C ARG A 248 -17.01 -16.33 -4.51
N ALA A 249 -16.94 -15.22 -3.79
CA ALA A 249 -17.22 -13.90 -4.38
C ALA A 249 -16.20 -13.52 -5.46
N SER A 250 -14.93 -13.93 -5.31
CA SER A 250 -13.87 -13.64 -6.29
C SER A 250 -14.01 -14.38 -7.63
N GLN A 251 -14.95 -15.33 -7.76
CA GLN A 251 -15.31 -15.93 -9.05
C GLN A 251 -15.78 -14.86 -10.05
N VAL A 252 -16.41 -13.80 -9.55
CA VAL A 252 -16.68 -12.56 -10.29
C VAL A 252 -16.13 -11.40 -9.45
N LEU A 253 -14.82 -11.18 -9.53
CA LEU A 253 -14.16 -10.18 -8.71
C LEU A 253 -14.64 -8.77 -9.05
N THR A 254 -15.31 -8.13 -8.09
CA THR A 254 -15.75 -6.73 -8.16
C THR A 254 -15.12 -5.92 -7.04
N SER A 255 -14.92 -4.63 -7.28
CA SER A 255 -14.43 -3.66 -6.29
C SER A 255 -15.45 -2.56 -6.06
N GLU A 256 -15.38 -1.90 -4.89
CA GLU A 256 -16.04 -0.61 -4.70
C GLU A 256 -15.49 0.38 -5.73
N LYS A 257 -16.35 1.18 -6.37
CA LYS A 257 -15.96 2.19 -7.36
C LYS A 257 -16.26 3.57 -6.82
N ILE A 258 -15.34 4.52 -7.05
CA ILE A 258 -15.48 5.91 -6.67
C ILE A 258 -15.12 6.83 -7.85
N PRO A 259 -15.98 7.80 -8.23
CA PRO A 259 -17.39 7.89 -7.89
C PRO A 259 -18.20 6.87 -8.70
#